data_AF-A0A4U9CR00-F1
#
_entry.id   AF-A0A4U9CR00-F1
#
_cell.length_a   1.000
_cell.length_b   1.000
_cell.length_c   1.000
_cell.angle_alpha   90.00
_cell.angle_beta   90.00
_cell.angle_gamma   90.00
#
_symmetry.space_group_name_H-M   'P 1'
#
loop_
_entity.id
_entity.type
_entity.pdbx_description
1 polymer ?
#
loop_
_entity_poly.entity_id
_entity_poly.type
_entity_poly.pdbx_seq_one_letter_code
_entity_poly.pdbx_strand_id
1 'polypeptide(L)'
;MSWPDWRWKTKSIAAWSAIRTENGRFSHGPFESYDHLSENNWSLLVQAVNNWHEPTAALMHPFRALPDWRIDDLMISFSVPGGGVGPHLDQYDVFIIQGTGRRRWRVGDKVPMKQHCPHPDLLQVTRSRRSSMKRWSRAISFIFRRDSRTKAIRWKTR
;
A
#
# COMPACT_ATOMS: atom_id res chain seq x y z
N MET A 1 10.54 -6.80 -21.27
CA MET A 1 9.19 -6.37 -20.84
C MET A 1 9.04 -4.90 -21.12
N SER A 2 8.00 -4.47 -21.84
CA SER A 2 7.66 -3.05 -21.96
C SER A 2 6.83 -2.63 -20.75
N TRP A 3 7.30 -1.60 -20.03
CA TRP A 3 6.48 -0.91 -19.03
C TRP A 3 5.40 -0.07 -19.73
N PRO A 4 4.25 0.20 -19.10
CA PRO A 4 3.26 1.11 -19.68
C PRO A 4 3.82 2.55 -19.77
N ASP A 5 3.50 3.27 -20.83
CA ASP A 5 3.93 4.68 -21.04
C ASP A 5 3.18 5.63 -20.09
N TRP A 6 3.64 5.68 -18.82
CA TRP A 6 3.17 6.63 -17.82
C TRP A 6 3.89 7.97 -17.98
N ARG A 7 3.39 8.84 -18.86
CA ARG A 7 3.93 10.19 -19.07
C ARG A 7 3.63 11.12 -17.89
N TRP A 8 4.49 11.08 -16.88
CA TRP A 8 4.50 12.04 -15.79
C TRP A 8 4.81 13.45 -16.32
N LYS A 9 3.94 14.43 -16.04
CA LYS A 9 4.30 15.85 -16.24
C LYS A 9 5.38 16.24 -15.22
N THR A 10 6.35 17.03 -15.66
CA THR A 10 7.65 17.24 -15.01
C THR A 10 7.59 17.93 -13.65
N LYS A 11 8.41 17.44 -12.70
CA LYS A 11 8.95 18.15 -11.51
C LYS A 11 7.92 18.77 -10.54
N SER A 12 7.43 17.98 -9.58
CA SER A 12 7.04 18.47 -8.25
C SER A 12 7.13 17.36 -7.19
N ILE A 13 7.23 17.73 -5.91
CA ILE A 13 7.83 16.93 -4.82
C ILE A 13 6.76 16.11 -4.04
N ALA A 14 5.52 16.07 -4.52
CA ALA A 14 4.36 15.71 -3.69
C ALA A 14 3.67 14.37 -4.05
N ALA A 15 4.43 13.41 -4.58
CA ALA A 15 4.10 11.99 -4.56
C ALA A 15 5.25 11.22 -3.89
N TRP A 16 5.18 11.06 -2.56
CA TRP A 16 6.16 10.26 -1.83
C TRP A 16 6.10 8.81 -2.33
N SER A 17 7.25 8.29 -2.78
CA SER A 17 7.35 6.91 -3.21
C SER A 17 8.39 6.18 -2.38
N ALA A 18 8.13 4.89 -2.11
CA ALA A 18 9.00 4.06 -1.31
C ALA A 18 9.11 2.66 -1.88
N ILE A 19 10.33 2.13 -1.96
CA ILE A 19 10.61 0.73 -2.28
C ILE A 19 10.96 0.02 -0.99
N ARG A 20 10.32 -1.14 -0.78
CA ARG A 20 10.74 -2.10 0.26
C ARG A 20 11.09 -3.43 -0.39
N THR A 21 12.25 -3.98 -0.04
CA THR A 21 12.69 -5.34 -0.38
C THR A 21 12.54 -6.29 0.82
N GLU A 22 12.59 -7.61 0.58
CA GLU A 22 12.48 -8.61 1.66
C GLU A 22 13.65 -8.58 2.65
N ASN A 23 14.87 -8.26 2.19
CA ASN A 23 16.05 -8.09 3.06
C ASN A 23 16.02 -6.82 3.94
N GLY A 24 14.85 -6.20 4.11
CA GLY A 24 14.64 -5.09 5.04
C GLY A 24 15.08 -3.73 4.53
N ARG A 25 15.70 -3.63 3.34
CA ARG A 25 16.03 -2.32 2.76
C ARG A 25 14.74 -1.56 2.44
N PHE A 26 14.78 -0.29 2.80
CA PHE A 26 13.75 0.69 2.51
C PHE A 26 14.44 1.87 1.83
N SER A 27 13.83 2.42 0.79
CA SER A 27 14.40 3.54 0.04
C SER A 27 13.28 4.47 -0.38
N HIS A 28 13.48 5.76 -0.19
CA HIS A 28 12.54 6.81 -0.60
C HIS A 28 12.92 7.31 -1.99
N GLY A 29 11.91 7.69 -2.76
CA GLY A 29 12.10 8.33 -4.06
C GLY A 29 12.42 9.83 -3.95
N PRO A 30 12.64 10.51 -5.09
CA PRO A 30 12.53 9.99 -6.45
C PRO A 30 13.61 8.94 -6.78
N PHE A 31 13.29 8.03 -7.70
CA PHE A 31 14.22 7.01 -8.19
C PHE A 31 14.60 7.29 -9.64
N GLU A 32 15.88 7.20 -9.98
CA GLU A 32 16.38 7.42 -11.34
C GLU A 32 16.33 6.15 -12.21
N SER A 33 16.48 4.96 -11.60
CA SER A 33 16.40 3.65 -12.26
C SER A 33 15.83 2.59 -11.31
N TYR A 34 15.23 1.56 -11.90
CA TYR A 34 14.70 0.37 -11.22
C TYR A 34 15.47 -0.92 -11.61
N ASP A 35 16.51 -0.82 -12.44
CA ASP A 35 17.18 -1.98 -13.09
C ASP A 35 17.94 -2.88 -12.10
N HIS A 36 18.27 -2.34 -10.92
CA HIS A 36 18.91 -3.04 -9.82
C HIS A 36 17.93 -3.90 -8.98
N LEU A 37 16.62 -3.86 -9.27
CA LEU A 37 15.60 -4.61 -8.54
C LEU A 37 15.44 -6.03 -9.11
N SER A 38 15.42 -7.03 -8.23
CA SER A 38 15.17 -8.43 -8.60
C SER A 38 13.75 -8.65 -9.14
N GLU A 39 13.52 -9.73 -9.88
CA GLU A 39 12.18 -10.11 -10.37
C GLU A 39 11.17 -10.43 -9.24
N ASN A 40 11.65 -10.58 -8.00
CA ASN A 40 10.88 -11.01 -6.84
C ASN A 40 11.15 -10.12 -5.61
N ASN A 41 10.28 -10.25 -4.61
CA ASN A 41 10.49 -9.84 -3.22
C ASN A 41 10.64 -8.33 -2.95
N TRP A 42 10.06 -7.47 -3.81
CA TRP A 42 9.94 -6.03 -3.54
C TRP A 42 8.55 -5.44 -3.78
N SER A 43 8.32 -4.21 -3.31
CA SER A 43 7.12 -3.43 -3.59
C SER A 43 7.45 -1.96 -3.67
N LEU A 44 6.95 -1.30 -4.70
CA LEU A 44 6.89 0.15 -4.82
C LEU A 44 5.53 0.63 -4.30
N LEU A 45 5.54 1.64 -3.45
CA LEU A 45 4.36 2.35 -2.97
C LEU A 45 4.49 3.79 -3.44
N VAL A 46 3.39 4.40 -3.89
CA VAL A 46 3.32 5.81 -4.30
C VAL A 46 2.09 6.42 -3.63
N GLN A 47 2.29 7.47 -2.84
CA GLN A 47 1.24 8.22 -2.14
C GLN A 47 0.57 9.23 -3.06
N ALA A 48 -0.64 9.68 -2.70
CA ALA A 48 -1.36 10.79 -3.31
C ALA A 48 -1.48 10.78 -4.85
N VAL A 49 -1.59 9.60 -5.48
CA VAL A 49 -1.53 9.48 -6.95
C VAL A 49 -2.71 10.20 -7.63
N ASN A 50 -3.85 10.30 -6.94
CA ASN A 50 -5.00 11.10 -7.35
C ASN A 50 -4.67 12.59 -7.59
N ASN A 51 -3.64 13.16 -6.94
CA ASN A 51 -3.25 14.56 -7.15
C ASN A 51 -2.46 14.77 -8.45
N TRP A 52 -1.94 13.69 -9.06
CA TRP A 52 -1.00 13.75 -10.19
C TRP A 52 -1.51 13.03 -11.45
N HIS A 53 -2.53 12.20 -11.31
CA HIS A 53 -3.08 11.38 -12.39
C HIS A 53 -4.61 11.31 -12.30
N GLU A 54 -5.27 12.09 -13.17
CA GLU A 54 -6.72 12.27 -13.23
C GLU A 54 -7.52 10.96 -13.38
N PRO A 55 -7.14 9.96 -14.23
CA PRO A 55 -7.85 8.69 -14.30
C PRO A 55 -7.84 7.89 -12.99
N THR A 56 -6.87 8.12 -12.10
CA THR A 56 -6.89 7.52 -10.75
C THR A 56 -7.71 8.35 -9.76
N ALA A 57 -7.77 9.67 -9.90
CA ALA A 57 -8.70 10.50 -9.12
C ALA A 57 -10.17 10.12 -9.37
N ALA A 58 -10.51 9.72 -10.60
CA ALA A 58 -11.83 9.18 -10.94
C ALA A 58 -12.25 8.02 -10.03
N LEU A 59 -11.31 7.17 -9.61
CA LEU A 59 -11.58 6.01 -8.74
C LEU A 59 -12.01 6.39 -7.30
N MET A 60 -11.82 7.64 -6.88
CA MET A 60 -12.30 8.12 -5.57
C MET A 60 -13.81 8.45 -5.57
N HIS A 61 -14.41 8.67 -6.74
CA HIS A 61 -15.81 9.12 -6.85
C HIS A 61 -16.84 8.19 -6.20
N PRO A 62 -16.75 6.84 -6.32
CA PRO A 62 -17.69 5.92 -5.66
C PRO A 62 -17.68 6.00 -4.13
N PHE A 63 -16.66 6.60 -3.52
CA PHE A 63 -16.54 6.73 -2.06
C PHE A 63 -17.11 8.04 -1.51
N ARG A 64 -17.66 8.93 -2.34
CA ARG A 64 -18.33 10.18 -1.91
C ARG A 64 -19.63 9.97 -1.11
N ALA A 65 -20.02 8.72 -0.85
CA ALA A 65 -20.97 8.39 0.21
C ALA A 65 -20.39 8.63 1.62
N LEU A 66 -19.06 8.71 1.75
CA LEU A 66 -18.37 9.19 2.95
C LEU A 66 -18.18 10.71 2.87
N PRO A 67 -18.22 11.45 4.00
CA PRO A 67 -17.91 12.87 4.02
C PRO A 67 -16.48 13.15 3.54
N ASP A 68 -16.27 14.18 2.72
CA ASP A 68 -14.94 14.47 2.14
C ASP A 68 -13.83 14.66 3.21
N TRP A 69 -14.15 15.17 4.40
CA TRP A 69 -13.20 15.30 5.53
C TRP A 69 -12.73 13.96 6.12
N ARG A 70 -13.37 12.84 5.75
CA ARG A 70 -12.96 11.45 6.05
C ARG A 70 -12.13 10.83 4.92
N ILE A 71 -11.97 11.50 3.79
CA ILE A 71 -11.20 11.02 2.65
C ILE A 71 -9.81 11.69 2.72
N ASP A 72 -8.75 10.91 2.53
CA ASP A 72 -7.37 11.42 2.55
C ASP A 72 -6.80 11.37 1.13
N ASP A 73 -6.23 10.23 0.71
CA ASP A 73 -5.60 10.09 -0.59
C ASP A 73 -5.67 8.67 -1.19
N LEU A 74 -5.15 8.54 -2.41
CA LEU A 74 -5.05 7.28 -3.15
C LEU A 74 -3.59 6.83 -3.23
N MET A 75 -3.21 5.91 -2.35
CA MET A 75 -1.93 5.19 -2.42
C MET A 75 -2.01 3.99 -3.37
N ILE A 76 -1.19 4.00 -4.44
CA ILE A 76 -0.99 2.81 -5.28
C ILE A 76 0.22 2.02 -4.78
N SER A 77 0.10 0.68 -4.77
CA SER A 77 1.25 -0.20 -4.55
C SER A 77 1.41 -1.19 -5.71
N PHE A 78 2.55 -1.13 -6.40
CA PHE A 78 3.01 -2.20 -7.29
C PHE A 78 3.82 -3.23 -6.48
N SER A 79 3.74 -4.50 -6.84
CA SER A 79 4.41 -5.57 -6.10
C SER A 79 4.65 -6.79 -7.00
N VAL A 80 5.92 -7.18 -7.12
CA VAL A 80 6.33 -8.45 -7.73
C VAL A 80 6.00 -9.63 -6.80
N PRO A 81 6.11 -10.91 -7.23
CA PRO A 81 5.85 -12.05 -6.36
C PRO A 81 6.69 -12.01 -5.07
N GLY A 82 6.08 -12.38 -3.93
CA GLY A 82 6.66 -12.21 -2.60
C GLY A 82 6.66 -10.77 -2.04
N GLY A 83 6.46 -9.77 -2.89
CA GLY A 83 6.46 -8.35 -2.54
C GLY A 83 5.41 -7.92 -1.50
N GLY A 84 5.86 -7.23 -0.46
CA GLY A 84 4.98 -6.49 0.45
C GLY A 84 5.68 -5.70 1.55
N VAL A 85 4.89 -4.98 2.35
CA VAL A 85 5.35 -4.22 3.53
C VAL A 85 5.39 -5.05 4.84
N GLY A 86 5.06 -6.34 4.77
CA GLY A 86 4.92 -7.20 5.95
C GLY A 86 3.64 -6.96 6.75
N PRO A 87 3.54 -7.50 7.97
CA PRO A 87 2.42 -7.28 8.88
C PRO A 87 2.48 -5.94 9.58
N HIS A 88 1.42 -5.15 9.47
CA HIS A 88 1.30 -3.82 10.03
C HIS A 88 -0.12 -3.58 10.56
N LEU A 89 -0.28 -2.46 11.26
CA LEU A 89 -1.53 -1.96 11.80
C LEU A 89 -1.76 -0.56 11.24
N ASP A 90 -2.83 -0.38 10.48
CA ASP A 90 -3.26 0.93 10.02
C ASP A 90 -4.05 1.62 11.15
N GLN A 91 -3.84 2.93 11.35
CA GLN A 91 -4.62 3.76 12.30
C GLN A 91 -5.84 4.42 11.63
N TYR A 92 -6.09 4.08 10.37
CA TYR A 92 -7.07 4.68 9.48
C TYR A 92 -7.87 3.56 8.81
N ASP A 93 -9.07 3.88 8.34
CA ASP A 93 -9.86 2.94 7.54
C ASP A 93 -9.24 2.82 6.14
N VAL A 94 -9.33 1.65 5.51
CA VAL A 94 -8.68 1.40 4.23
C VAL A 94 -9.55 0.51 3.35
N PHE A 95 -9.85 0.99 2.14
CA PHE A 95 -10.48 0.18 1.11
C PHE A 95 -9.40 -0.36 0.16
N ILE A 96 -9.55 -1.61 -0.25
CA ILE A 96 -8.54 -2.31 -1.05
C ILE A 96 -9.21 -2.74 -2.36
N ILE A 97 -9.21 -1.86 -3.36
CA ILE A 97 -9.83 -2.15 -4.67
C ILE A 97 -8.98 -3.13 -5.47
N GLN A 98 -9.62 -4.16 -6.04
CA GLN A 98 -8.97 -5.17 -6.85
C GLN A 98 -8.49 -4.69 -8.26
N GLY A 99 -7.24 -4.23 -8.46
CA GLY A 99 -6.64 -3.76 -9.74
C GLY A 99 -6.24 -4.80 -10.81
N THR A 100 -4.94 -5.05 -11.03
CA THR A 100 -4.37 -6.14 -11.89
C THR A 100 -3.58 -7.17 -11.05
N GLY A 101 -3.09 -8.27 -11.65
CA GLY A 101 -2.34 -9.33 -10.95
C GLY A 101 -3.22 -10.19 -10.03
N ARG A 102 -2.65 -10.72 -8.93
CA ARG A 102 -3.34 -11.44 -7.83
C ARG A 102 -2.60 -11.16 -6.51
N ARG A 103 -3.31 -11.09 -5.37
CA ARG A 103 -2.67 -10.91 -4.06
C ARG A 103 -3.44 -11.56 -2.92
N ARG A 104 -2.76 -12.35 -2.07
CA ARG A 104 -3.37 -12.87 -0.84
C ARG A 104 -3.25 -11.86 0.30
N TRP A 105 -4.40 -11.52 0.87
CA TRP A 105 -4.49 -10.73 2.08
C TRP A 105 -4.82 -11.61 3.28
N ARG A 106 -4.26 -11.26 4.43
CA ARG A 106 -4.66 -11.80 5.73
C ARG A 106 -5.06 -10.64 6.62
N VAL A 107 -6.16 -10.81 7.33
CA VAL A 107 -6.69 -9.85 8.31
C VAL A 107 -6.77 -10.55 9.65
N GLY A 108 -6.12 -9.97 10.67
CA GLY A 108 -6.15 -10.46 12.04
C GLY A 108 -7.34 -9.91 12.83
N ASP A 109 -7.71 -10.62 13.89
CA ASP A 109 -8.71 -10.16 14.86
C ASP A 109 -8.23 -8.88 15.56
N LYS A 110 -9.14 -7.97 15.92
CA LYS A 110 -8.81 -6.71 16.59
C LYS A 110 -8.39 -6.94 18.05
N VAL A 111 -7.15 -7.35 18.26
CA VAL A 111 -6.52 -7.57 19.56
C VAL A 111 -5.33 -6.62 19.78
N PRO A 112 -4.97 -6.29 21.04
CA PRO A 112 -3.71 -5.61 21.33
C PRO A 112 -2.53 -6.40 20.76
N MET A 113 -1.64 -5.72 20.04
CA MET A 113 -0.44 -6.31 19.45
C MET A 113 0.78 -5.49 19.80
N LYS A 114 1.88 -6.17 20.15
CA LYS A 114 3.20 -5.54 20.28
C LYS A 114 3.69 -5.13 18.89
N GLN A 115 3.85 -3.83 18.69
CA GLN A 115 4.50 -3.27 17.51
C GLN A 115 6.03 -3.33 17.67
N HIS A 116 6.74 -3.39 16.55
CA HIS A 116 8.19 -3.33 16.47
C HIS A 116 8.60 -2.64 15.17
N CYS A 117 9.77 -1.99 15.17
CA CYS A 117 10.28 -1.25 14.01
C CYS A 117 11.50 -1.98 13.42
N PRO A 118 11.34 -2.87 12.44
CA PRO A 118 12.48 -3.45 11.70
C PRO A 118 13.27 -2.41 10.87
N HIS A 119 12.68 -1.25 10.62
CA HIS A 119 13.32 -0.08 10.00
C HIS A 119 12.68 1.18 10.62
N PRO A 120 13.39 2.33 10.75
CA PRO A 120 12.81 3.57 11.29
C PRO A 120 11.48 3.97 10.64
N ASP A 121 11.39 3.85 9.31
CA ASP A 121 10.21 4.19 8.52
C ASP A 121 9.16 3.07 8.40
N LEU A 122 9.33 1.94 9.09
CA LEU A 122 8.45 0.77 8.93
C LEU A 122 8.03 0.17 10.27
N LEU A 123 6.78 0.45 10.65
CA LEU A 123 6.14 -0.12 11.83
C LEU A 123 5.46 -1.46 11.50
N GLN A 124 5.90 -2.53 12.16
CA GLN A 124 5.33 -3.88 11.98
C GLN A 124 4.74 -4.44 13.27
N VAL A 125 3.95 -5.52 13.14
CA VAL A 125 3.43 -6.32 14.25
C VAL A 125 3.82 -7.78 14.10
N THR A 126 3.87 -8.51 15.22
CA THR A 126 4.04 -9.96 15.18
C THR A 126 2.86 -10.62 14.47
N ARG A 127 3.14 -11.53 13.54
CA ARG A 127 2.13 -12.23 12.74
C ARG A 127 1.19 -13.06 13.63
N SER A 128 -0.11 -12.74 13.64
CA SER A 128 -1.09 -13.53 14.40
C SER A 128 -1.19 -14.97 13.87
N ARG A 129 -1.40 -15.92 14.78
CA ARG A 129 -1.88 -17.28 14.46
C ARG A 129 -3.37 -17.29 14.13
N ARG A 130 -4.17 -16.39 14.72
CA ARG A 130 -5.59 -16.19 14.39
C ARG A 130 -5.72 -15.09 13.34
N SER A 131 -5.99 -15.50 12.11
CA SER A 131 -6.20 -14.56 10.99
C SER A 131 -7.10 -15.18 9.94
N SER A 132 -8.12 -14.43 9.51
CA SER A 132 -8.88 -14.79 8.33
C SER A 132 -8.04 -14.55 7.08
N MET A 133 -7.98 -15.55 6.19
CA MET A 133 -7.23 -15.46 4.95
C MET A 133 -8.19 -15.17 3.79
N LYS A 134 -8.23 -13.91 3.34
CA LYS A 134 -9.07 -13.50 2.21
C LYS A 134 -8.23 -13.43 0.94
N ARG A 135 -8.44 -14.39 0.04
CA ARG A 135 -7.80 -14.42 -1.27
C ARG A 135 -8.66 -13.64 -2.25
N TRP A 136 -8.22 -12.43 -2.59
CA TRP A 136 -8.86 -11.55 -3.56
C TRP A 136 -8.01 -11.52 -4.84
N SER A 137 -8.63 -11.39 -6.02
CA SER A 137 -8.03 -11.86 -7.28
C SER A 137 -7.21 -10.83 -8.09
N ARG A 138 -6.82 -9.66 -7.53
CA ARG A 138 -6.08 -8.51 -8.17
C ARG A 138 -5.30 -7.64 -7.12
N ALA A 139 -4.89 -6.37 -7.35
CA ALA A 139 -4.36 -5.41 -6.31
C ALA A 139 -4.36 -3.86 -6.64
N ILE A 140 -5.02 -2.99 -5.82
CA ILE A 140 -4.89 -1.49 -5.61
C ILE A 140 -5.28 -1.17 -4.12
N SER A 141 -4.98 0.02 -3.56
CA SER A 141 -5.45 0.45 -2.21
C SER A 141 -5.90 1.93 -2.18
N PHE A 142 -6.75 2.28 -1.21
CA PHE A 142 -7.32 3.62 -0.98
C PHE A 142 -7.40 3.85 0.53
N ILE A 143 -6.90 4.97 1.04
CA ILE A 143 -6.77 5.24 2.48
C ILE A 143 -7.79 6.33 2.87
N PHE A 144 -8.53 6.10 3.96
CA PHE A 144 -9.61 6.97 4.44
C PHE A 144 -9.43 7.25 5.94
N ARG A 145 -9.52 8.52 6.34
CA ARG A 145 -9.06 9.01 7.63
C ARG A 145 -10.19 9.25 8.64
N ARG A 146 -9.85 9.08 9.94
CA ARG A 146 -10.72 9.18 11.13
C ARG A 146 -11.90 8.19 11.11
N ASP A 147 -12.68 7.99 12.17
CA ASP A 147 -12.52 8.41 13.58
C ASP A 147 -12.22 7.17 14.44
N SER A 148 -11.56 7.38 15.57
CA SER A 148 -11.05 6.39 16.50
C SER A 148 -12.06 5.30 16.89
N ARG A 149 -11.78 4.05 16.49
CA ARG A 149 -11.99 2.80 17.27
C ARG A 149 -11.61 1.52 16.53
N THR A 150 -11.46 1.53 15.21
CA THR A 150 -11.13 0.31 14.44
C THR A 150 -9.64 0.22 14.14
N LYS A 151 -9.04 -0.95 14.39
CA LYS A 151 -7.65 -1.27 14.06
C LYS A 151 -7.65 -2.54 13.21
N ALA A 152 -7.46 -2.41 11.91
CA ALA A 152 -7.34 -3.56 11.01
C ALA A 152 -5.87 -4.01 10.98
N ILE A 153 -5.59 -5.22 11.48
CA ILE A 153 -4.25 -5.80 11.33
C ILE A 153 -4.16 -6.42 9.95
N ARG A 154 -3.22 -5.95 9.13
CA ARG A 154 -3.13 -6.28 7.70
C ARG A 154 -1.77 -6.89 7.39
N TRP A 155 -1.76 -8.04 6.71
CA TRP A 155 -0.49 -8.58 6.18
C TRP A 155 -0.58 -9.20 4.78
N LYS A 156 0.50 -8.96 4.05
CA LYS A 156 0.77 -9.40 2.67
C LYS A 156 1.59 -10.69 2.75
N THR A 157 1.05 -11.84 2.30
CA THR A 157 1.81 -13.11 2.19
C THR A 157 1.23 -14.02 1.08
N ARG A 158 2.02 -14.32 0.03
CA ARG A 158 1.72 -15.23 -1.10
C ARG A 158 0.30 -15.08 -1.70
#